data_AF-A0A947FDE6-F1
#
_entry.id   AF-A0A947FDE6-F1
#
_cell.length_a   1.000
_cell.length_b   1.000
_cell.length_c   1.000
_cell.angle_alpha   90.00
_cell.angle_beta   90.00
_cell.angle_gamma   90.00
#
_symmetry.space_group_name_H-M   'P 1'
#
loop_
_entity.id
_entity.type
_entity.pdbx_description
1 polymer ?
#
loop_
_entity_poly.entity_id
_entity_poly.type
_entity_poly.pdbx_seq_one_letter_code
_entity_poly.pdbx_strand_id
1 'polypeptide(L)'
;GGRGRADTGKKNYDMTLWRKALYKAFPHSKENRAKTYKKLDYLRTLRNRVAHHEAIFKRDLNTDFDSILDITDRICPKTAEWIKHHSRIKELLGHQRADNRRILF
;
A
#
# COMPACT_ATOMS: atom_id res chain seq x y z
N GLY A 1 -38.89 28.54 28.46
CA GLY A 1 -38.58 27.74 27.27
C GLY A 1 -37.23 28.16 26.72
N GLY A 2 -36.33 27.23 26.46
CA GLY A 2 -35.01 27.52 25.91
C GLY A 2 -34.16 26.26 25.84
N ARG A 3 -34.37 25.45 24.80
CA ARG A 3 -33.56 24.26 24.49
C ARG A 3 -32.18 24.72 23.99
N GLY A 4 -31.19 24.74 24.86
CA GLY A 4 -29.78 24.78 24.45
C GLY A 4 -29.39 23.43 23.86
N ARG A 5 -29.35 23.33 22.54
CA ARG A 5 -28.76 22.17 21.84
C ARG A 5 -27.28 22.09 22.23
N ALA A 6 -26.87 20.98 22.83
CA ALA A 6 -25.47 20.63 23.00
C ALA A 6 -24.81 20.55 21.63
N ASP A 7 -23.86 21.45 21.36
CA ASP A 7 -22.92 21.33 20.25
C ASP A 7 -21.96 20.18 20.58
N THR A 8 -22.33 18.96 20.19
CA THR A 8 -21.36 17.86 20.14
C THR A 8 -20.47 18.08 18.94
N GLY A 9 -19.51 19.00 19.10
CA GLY A 9 -18.54 19.38 18.08
C GLY A 9 -17.91 18.14 17.44
N LYS A 10 -18.19 17.95 16.15
CA LYS A 10 -17.65 16.85 15.35
C LYS A 10 -16.12 16.92 15.44
N LYS A 11 -15.51 16.01 16.20
CA LYS A 11 -14.05 15.99 16.41
C LYS A 11 -13.37 15.91 15.04
N ASN A 12 -12.64 16.97 14.69
CA ASN A 12 -11.92 17.06 13.42
C ASN A 12 -10.63 16.24 13.49
N TYR A 13 -10.78 14.91 13.51
CA TYR A 13 -9.67 13.95 13.63
C TYR A 13 -8.64 14.11 12.51
N ASP A 14 -9.06 14.57 11.31
CA ASP A 14 -8.14 14.89 10.22
C ASP A 14 -7.10 15.92 10.68
N MET A 15 -7.54 17.02 11.27
CA MET A 15 -6.67 18.11 11.70
C MET A 15 -5.92 17.81 13.01
N THR A 16 -6.55 17.11 13.95
CA THR A 16 -6.01 16.95 15.31
C THR A 16 -5.14 15.72 15.48
N LEU A 17 -5.37 14.65 14.71
CA LEU A 17 -4.65 13.39 14.82
C LEU A 17 -3.93 13.06 13.51
N TRP A 18 -4.66 12.91 12.41
CA TRP A 18 -4.11 12.35 11.19
C TRP A 18 -3.06 13.25 10.53
N ARG A 19 -3.33 14.55 10.35
CA ARG A 19 -2.33 15.48 9.80
C ARG A 19 -1.11 15.63 10.70
N LYS A 20 -1.30 15.61 12.02
CA LYS A 20 -0.21 15.79 13.00
C LYS A 20 0.65 14.55 13.23
N ALA A 21 0.11 13.35 13.00
CA ALA A 21 0.82 12.11 13.31
C ALA A 21 1.17 11.27 12.08
N LEU A 22 0.37 11.30 11.00
CA LEU A 22 0.51 10.35 9.89
C LEU A 22 1.84 10.46 9.16
N TYR A 23 2.44 11.65 9.07
CA TYR A 23 3.76 11.79 8.45
C TYR A 23 4.85 11.03 9.21
N LYS A 24 4.68 10.82 10.53
CA LYS A 24 5.61 10.06 11.37
C LYS A 24 5.61 8.56 11.06
N ALA A 25 4.59 8.06 10.37
CA ALA A 25 4.53 6.66 9.95
C ALA A 25 5.49 6.35 8.78
N PHE A 26 6.07 7.36 8.13
CA PHE A 26 6.98 7.22 7.00
C PHE A 26 8.34 7.87 7.30
N PRO A 27 9.05 7.47 8.37
CA PRO A 27 10.27 8.14 8.82
C PRO A 27 11.42 8.05 7.81
N HIS A 28 11.36 7.11 6.87
CA HIS A 28 12.39 6.93 5.83
C HIS A 28 11.97 7.52 4.46
N SER A 29 10.81 8.16 4.37
CA SER A 29 10.36 8.77 3.12
C SER A 29 10.84 10.21 2.95
N LYS A 30 11.42 10.52 1.78
CA LYS A 30 11.67 11.89 1.32
C LYS A 30 10.55 12.42 0.42
N GLU A 31 9.51 11.63 0.19
CA GLU A 31 8.41 12.01 -0.72
C GLU A 31 7.37 12.87 0.00
N ASN A 32 6.76 13.77 -0.78
CA ASN A 32 5.63 14.54 -0.27
C ASN A 32 4.38 13.65 -0.07
N ARG A 33 3.41 14.19 0.68
CA ARG A 33 2.16 13.51 1.00
C ARG A 33 1.41 13.02 -0.23
N ALA A 34 1.33 13.85 -1.28
CA ALA A 34 0.55 13.52 -2.47
C ALA A 34 1.12 12.31 -3.23
N LYS A 35 2.45 12.22 -3.35
CA LYS A 35 3.13 11.06 -3.96
C LYS A 35 2.95 9.81 -3.11
N THR A 36 3.16 9.91 -1.80
CA THR A 36 2.94 8.79 -0.87
C THR A 36 1.49 8.29 -0.92
N TYR A 37 0.52 9.21 -0.97
CA TYR A 37 -0.90 8.86 -1.09
C TYR A 37 -1.19 8.09 -2.38
N LYS A 38 -0.68 8.53 -3.53
CA LYS A 38 -0.88 7.83 -4.80
C LYS A 38 -0.38 6.38 -4.76
N LYS A 39 0.79 6.15 -4.14
CA LYS A 39 1.34 4.80 -3.97
C LYS A 39 0.47 3.93 -3.05
N LEU A 40 0.02 4.48 -1.93
CA LEU A 40 -0.89 3.77 -1.02
C LEU A 40 -2.25 3.49 -1.66
N ASP A 41 -2.78 4.40 -2.46
CA ASP A 41 -4.07 4.22 -3.15
C ASP A 41 -4.00 3.14 -4.24
N TYR A 42 -2.87 3.07 -4.94
CA TYR A 42 -2.56 1.98 -5.85
C TYR A 42 -2.56 0.61 -5.13
N LEU A 43 -1.85 0.51 -3.99
CA LEU A 43 -1.81 -0.71 -3.18
C LEU A 43 -3.16 -1.04 -2.52
N ARG A 44 -3.94 -0.03 -2.13
CA ARG A 44 -5.29 -0.21 -1.58
C ARG A 44 -6.18 -0.97 -2.56
N THR A 45 -6.09 -0.63 -3.85
CA THR A 45 -6.84 -1.34 -4.90
C THR A 45 -6.42 -2.80 -4.99
N LEU A 46 -5.12 -3.09 -5.02
CA LEU A 46 -4.62 -4.47 -5.01
C LEU A 46 -5.11 -5.24 -3.78
N ARG A 47 -4.92 -4.69 -2.57
CA ARG A 47 -5.34 -5.31 -1.32
C ARG A 47 -6.82 -5.62 -1.31
N ASN A 48 -7.65 -4.68 -1.77
CA ASN A 48 -9.10 -4.88 -1.83
C ASN A 48 -9.46 -6.03 -2.77
N ARG A 49 -8.88 -6.09 -3.98
CA ARG A 49 -9.12 -7.20 -4.91
C ARG A 49 -8.75 -8.55 -4.30
N VAL A 50 -7.58 -8.63 -3.66
CA VAL A 50 -7.11 -9.86 -2.98
C VAL A 50 -8.08 -10.26 -1.86
N ALA A 51 -8.48 -9.31 -1.00
CA ALA A 51 -9.41 -9.57 0.10
C ALA A 51 -10.81 -9.99 -0.38
N HIS A 52 -11.25 -9.45 -1.52
CA HIS A 52 -12.50 -9.84 -2.18
C HIS A 52 -12.36 -11.07 -3.08
N HIS A 53 -11.18 -11.72 -3.12
CA HIS A 53 -10.89 -12.87 -3.98
C HIS A 53 -11.15 -12.61 -5.47
N GLU A 54 -10.97 -11.36 -5.91
CA GLU A 54 -11.08 -10.98 -7.32
C GLU A 54 -9.82 -11.36 -8.10
N ALA A 55 -9.98 -11.66 -9.39
CA ALA A 55 -8.86 -11.96 -10.29
C ALA A 55 -7.88 -10.78 -10.40
N ILE A 56 -6.57 -11.05 -10.29
CA ILE A 56 -5.49 -10.05 -10.45
C ILE A 56 -4.53 -10.36 -11.61
N PHE A 57 -4.83 -11.37 -12.43
CA PHE A 57 -3.95 -11.87 -13.50
C PHE A 57 -3.60 -10.84 -14.59
N LYS A 58 -4.44 -9.79 -14.75
CA LYS A 58 -4.22 -8.70 -15.72
C LYS A 58 -3.38 -7.54 -15.15
N ARG A 59 -3.05 -7.57 -13.87
CA ARG A 59 -2.20 -6.55 -13.24
C ARG A 59 -0.72 -6.88 -13.48
N ASP A 60 0.11 -5.84 -13.46
CA ASP A 60 1.55 -6.05 -13.39
C ASP A 60 1.95 -6.41 -11.95
N LEU A 61 1.97 -7.71 -11.67
CA LEU A 61 2.29 -8.24 -10.35
C LEU A 61 3.75 -7.96 -9.92
N ASN A 62 4.65 -7.66 -10.87
CA ASN A 62 6.01 -7.23 -10.52
C ASN A 62 5.98 -5.81 -9.95
N THR A 63 5.33 -4.89 -10.65
CA THR A 63 5.14 -3.51 -10.19
C THR A 63 4.35 -3.47 -8.88
N ASP A 64 3.34 -4.32 -8.72
CA ASP A 64 2.60 -4.47 -7.47
C ASP A 64 3.52 -4.86 -6.30
N PHE A 65 4.35 -5.89 -6.48
CA PHE A 65 5.28 -6.34 -5.43
C PHE A 65 6.36 -5.30 -5.13
N ASP A 66 6.92 -4.66 -6.16
CA ASP A 66 7.91 -3.59 -5.98
C ASP A 66 7.32 -2.37 -5.25
N SER A 67 6.04 -2.05 -5.50
CA SER A 67 5.31 -1.00 -4.78
C SER A 67 5.11 -1.34 -3.31
N ILE A 68 4.84 -2.61 -2.97
CA ILE A 68 4.75 -3.08 -1.58
C ILE A 68 6.10 -2.91 -0.87
N LEU A 69 7.19 -3.30 -1.52
CA LEU A 69 8.54 -3.14 -0.96
C LEU A 69 8.90 -1.67 -0.76
N ASP A 70 8.65 -0.79 -1.75
CA ASP A 70 8.93 0.65 -1.64
C ASP A 70 8.16 1.31 -0.49
N ILE A 71 6.86 1.04 -0.34
CA ILE A 71 6.09 1.58 0.78
C ILE A 71 6.55 1.02 2.12
N THR A 72 6.84 -0.28 2.18
CA THR A 72 7.31 -0.92 3.41
C THR A 72 8.66 -0.36 3.82
N ASP A 73 9.58 -0.14 2.89
CA ASP A 73 10.92 0.41 3.16
C ASP A 73 10.84 1.82 3.76
N ARG A 74 9.93 2.64 3.23
CA ARG A 74 9.66 4.00 3.74
C ARG A 74 9.13 4.01 5.17
N ILE A 75 8.45 2.95 5.58
CA ILE A 75 7.93 2.76 6.94
C ILE A 75 9.02 2.14 7.83
N CYS A 76 9.64 1.05 7.37
CA CYS A 76 10.62 0.25 8.07
C CYS A 76 11.47 -0.59 7.07
N PRO A 77 12.73 -0.21 6.80
CA PRO A 77 13.62 -0.93 5.89
C PRO A 77 13.84 -2.38 6.29
N LYS A 78 13.91 -2.65 7.61
CA LYS A 78 14.06 -4.01 8.14
C LYS A 78 12.89 -4.92 7.77
N THR A 79 11.67 -4.38 7.76
CA THR A 79 10.48 -5.14 7.36
C THR A 79 10.47 -5.37 5.84
N ALA A 80 10.90 -4.39 5.04
CA ALA A 80 10.99 -4.57 3.59
C ALA A 80 11.99 -5.67 3.20
N GLU A 81 13.18 -5.67 3.82
CA GLU A 81 14.17 -6.73 3.64
C GLU A 81 13.65 -8.08 4.11
N TRP A 82 12.94 -8.13 5.23
CA TRP A 82 12.30 -9.36 5.71
C TRP A 82 11.26 -9.89 4.70
N ILE A 83 10.39 -9.05 4.15
CA ILE A 83 9.42 -9.45 3.11
C ILE A 83 10.16 -9.97 1.87
N LYS A 84 11.17 -9.25 1.42
CA LYS A 84 11.96 -9.61 0.24
C LYS A 84 12.65 -10.96 0.40
N HIS A 85 13.21 -11.25 1.57
CA HIS A 85 13.88 -12.51 1.87
C HIS A 85 12.92 -13.70 1.93
N HIS A 86 11.71 -13.53 2.48
CA HIS A 86 10.78 -14.64 2.73
C HIS A 86 9.71 -14.82 1.64
N SER A 87 9.57 -13.85 0.73
CA SER A 87 8.57 -13.91 -0.34
C SER A 87 9.07 -14.70 -1.54
N ARG A 88 8.27 -15.67 -1.99
CA ARG A 88 8.49 -16.41 -3.24
C ARG A 88 7.93 -15.70 -4.48
N ILE A 89 7.33 -14.51 -4.33
CA ILE A 89 6.60 -13.84 -5.42
C ILE A 89 7.52 -13.57 -6.62
N LYS A 90 8.73 -13.04 -6.40
CA LYS A 90 9.67 -12.73 -7.49
C LYS A 90 10.10 -13.99 -8.26
N GLU A 91 10.35 -15.08 -7.53
CA GLU A 91 10.67 -16.39 -8.12
C GLU A 91 9.50 -16.90 -8.97
N LEU A 92 8.28 -16.93 -8.43
CA LEU A 92 7.10 -17.44 -9.13
C LEU A 92 6.76 -16.62 -10.38
N LEU A 93 6.85 -15.29 -10.29
CA LEU A 93 6.65 -14.40 -11.44
C LEU A 93 7.75 -14.57 -12.50
N GLY A 94 8.97 -14.93 -12.10
CA GLY A 94 10.06 -15.28 -13.01
C GLY A 94 9.74 -16.55 -13.81
N HIS A 95 9.27 -17.61 -13.13
CA HIS A 95 8.87 -18.87 -13.75
C HIS A 95 7.69 -18.70 -14.72
N GLN A 96 6.64 -17.96 -14.32
CA GLN A 96 5.49 -17.70 -15.19
C GLN A 96 5.89 -17.04 -16.53
N ARG A 97 6.88 -16.15 -16.51
CA ARG A 97 7.39 -15.50 -17.74
C ARG A 97 8.19 -16.46 -18.62
N ALA A 98 8.87 -17.45 -18.04
CA ALA A 98 9.61 -18.46 -18.79
C ALA A 98 8.66 -19.48 -19.45
N ASP A 99 7.64 -19.92 -18.71
CA ASP A 99 6.66 -20.88 -19.20
C ASP A 99 5.79 -20.29 -20.31
N ASN A 100 5.34 -19.03 -20.17
CA ASN A 100 4.61 -18.35 -21.25
C ASN A 100 5.43 -18.16 -22.53
N ARG A 101 6.77 -18.12 -22.45
CA ARG A 101 7.64 -18.06 -23.64
C ARG A 101 7.86 -19.43 -24.29
N ARG A 102 7.75 -20.53 -23.54
CA ARG A 102 7.90 -21.89 -24.06
C ARG A 102 6.72 -22.35 -24.91
N ILE A 103 5.54 -21.76 -24.75
CA ILE A 103 4.32 -22.15 -25.47
C ILE A 103 4.23 -21.48 -26.86
N LEU A 104 5.11 -20.52 -27.17
CA LEU A 104 5.09 -19.75 -28.41
C LEU A 104 6.11 -20.21 -29.46
N PHE A 105 6.67 -21.42 -29.33
CA PHE A 105 7.58 -22.04 -30.30
C PHE A 105 7.20 -23.50 -30.56
#